data_AF-A0A5J4Z038-F1
#
_entry.id   AF-A0A5J4Z038-F1
#
_cell.length_a   1.000
_cell.length_b   1.000
_cell.length_c   1.000
_cell.angle_alpha   90.00
_cell.angle_beta   90.00
_cell.angle_gamma   90.00
#
_symmetry.space_group_name_H-M   'P 1'
#
loop_
_entity.id
_entity.type
_entity.pdbx_description
1 polymer ?
#
loop_
_entity_poly.entity_id
_entity_poly.type
_entity_poly.pdbx_seq_one_letter_code
_entity_poly.pdbx_strand_id
1 'polypeptide(L)'
;MYVAFVGAHAAARIPRHEVGRFGCAISVRNGRAADCARSGVPRLRRTRHALRLSMHDGAENTAGRVDIDAPPQLTEFDAERDFAWVGQQVQAWLDAEFIPQTCHAQIGSACTEILQKFVADASEPQASDMDTDMAAAVLHVAVSLQERPVFADAFVGPFDVANKVSELLFRRANREVCSCDQSDDERDRAHTETVIRKIRVAQSDALQRMLFMREIVECLRTDHADFEVLNICLWLALGFEYDASTGAWDGARVERQEVLDLMANSATPPDFMRSKPALAILERDIEEDDRVEEGIAEYMETLAGRDLVKALEKKNTESFALRSTAVGWLHNFGDW
;
A
#
# COMPACT_ATOMS: atom_id res chain seq x y z
N MET A 1 -75.41 -25.75 -31.46
CA MET A 1 -74.59 -25.20 -32.56
C MET A 1 -73.17 -25.69 -32.31
N TYR A 2 -72.65 -26.49 -33.23
CA TYR A 2 -71.45 -27.33 -33.09
C TYR A 2 -70.19 -26.61 -33.63
N VAL A 3 -69.04 -27.19 -33.29
CA VAL A 3 -67.76 -27.24 -34.02
C VAL A 3 -66.57 -26.44 -33.44
N ALA A 4 -65.55 -27.22 -33.08
CA ALA A 4 -64.16 -26.90 -32.85
C ALA A 4 -63.30 -27.11 -34.12
N PHE A 5 -62.15 -26.44 -34.25
CA PHE A 5 -60.98 -26.76 -35.11
C PHE A 5 -59.80 -25.94 -34.55
N VAL A 6 -58.69 -26.46 -34.01
CA VAL A 6 -57.56 -27.29 -34.56
C VAL A 6 -56.93 -26.71 -35.82
N GLY A 7 -55.63 -26.41 -35.75
CA GLY A 7 -54.80 -26.08 -36.91
C GLY A 7 -53.34 -25.79 -36.57
N ALA A 8 -52.54 -26.85 -36.47
CA ALA A 8 -51.08 -26.78 -36.54
C ALA A 8 -50.62 -26.68 -38.01
N HIS A 9 -49.55 -25.93 -38.28
CA HIS A 9 -48.77 -26.12 -39.51
C HIS A 9 -47.28 -25.93 -39.24
N ALA A 10 -46.54 -26.99 -39.53
CA ALA A 10 -45.09 -27.02 -39.67
C ALA A 10 -44.73 -27.08 -41.17
N ALA A 11 -43.65 -26.39 -41.56
CA ALA A 11 -42.80 -26.62 -42.74
C ALA A 11 -41.49 -25.82 -42.48
N ALA A 12 -40.28 -26.40 -42.33
CA ALA A 12 -39.44 -27.10 -43.31
C ALA A 12 -39.18 -26.24 -44.59
N ARG A 13 -37.97 -26.00 -45.13
CA ARG A 13 -36.57 -26.32 -44.81
C ARG A 13 -35.68 -25.70 -45.93
N ILE A 14 -34.50 -25.15 -45.57
CA ILE A 14 -33.18 -25.03 -46.33
C ILE A 14 -33.04 -24.07 -47.58
N PRO A 15 -31.80 -23.80 -48.12
CA PRO A 15 -30.66 -22.92 -47.72
C PRO A 15 -30.26 -21.84 -48.78
N ARG A 16 -29.30 -20.92 -48.47
CA ARG A 16 -27.95 -20.84 -49.12
C ARG A 16 -27.11 -19.58 -48.83
N HIS A 17 -25.79 -19.84 -48.74
CA HIS A 17 -24.57 -19.02 -49.00
C HIS A 17 -24.24 -17.83 -48.08
N GLU A 18 -23.19 -17.92 -47.26
CA GLU A 18 -21.77 -17.46 -47.48
C GLU A 18 -21.66 -15.92 -47.43
N VAL A 19 -20.82 -15.30 -46.61
CA VAL A 19 -19.36 -15.13 -46.77
C VAL A 19 -18.75 -14.58 -45.47
N GLY A 20 -17.50 -14.98 -45.14
CA GLY A 20 -16.56 -14.09 -44.43
C GLY A 20 -15.94 -14.58 -43.11
N ARG A 21 -14.98 -15.52 -43.17
CA ARG A 21 -13.94 -15.69 -42.14
C ARG A 21 -12.69 -14.91 -42.56
N PHE A 22 -12.13 -14.10 -41.66
CA PHE A 22 -10.73 -13.69 -41.73
C PHE A 22 -9.92 -14.55 -40.76
N GLY A 23 -9.01 -15.36 -41.31
CA GLY A 23 -7.86 -15.90 -40.60
C GLY A 23 -6.61 -15.15 -41.05
N CYS A 24 -5.70 -14.86 -40.13
CA CYS A 24 -4.34 -14.45 -40.45
C CYS A 24 -3.42 -15.65 -40.21
N ALA A 25 -2.73 -16.08 -41.26
CA ALA A 25 -1.70 -17.10 -41.25
C ALA A 25 -0.38 -16.45 -41.63
N ILE A 26 0.69 -16.76 -40.89
CA ILE A 26 2.06 -16.69 -41.42
C ILE A 26 2.68 -18.06 -41.19
N SER A 27 2.96 -18.72 -42.31
CA SER A 27 3.70 -19.98 -42.41
C SER A 27 5.03 -19.66 -43.07
N VAL A 28 6.13 -20.15 -42.50
CA VAL A 28 7.37 -20.42 -43.25
C VAL A 28 7.88 -21.82 -42.89
N ARG A 29 7.92 -22.67 -43.90
CA ARG A 29 8.60 -23.98 -44.05
C ARG A 29 9.59 -23.76 -45.21
N ASN A 30 10.78 -24.33 -45.34
CA ASN A 30 11.32 -25.66 -45.06
C ASN A 30 12.86 -25.64 -45.22
N GLY A 31 13.56 -26.65 -44.68
CA GLY A 31 14.88 -27.08 -45.17
C GLY A 31 15.57 -28.14 -44.30
N ARG A 32 15.51 -29.42 -44.71
CA ARG A 32 16.42 -30.53 -44.29
C ARG A 32 17.74 -30.39 -45.12
N ALA A 33 18.92 -30.97 -44.85
CA ALA A 33 19.37 -32.14 -44.11
C ALA A 33 20.92 -32.10 -43.91
N ALA A 34 21.43 -33.10 -43.17
CA ALA A 34 22.74 -33.75 -43.27
C ALA A 34 23.75 -33.57 -42.11
N ASP A 35 24.25 -34.74 -41.69
CA ASP A 35 25.21 -35.05 -40.64
C ASP A 35 26.57 -34.34 -40.76
N CYS A 36 27.20 -34.07 -39.61
CA CYS A 36 28.62 -34.34 -39.37
C CYS A 36 28.93 -34.33 -37.87
N ALA A 37 29.86 -35.22 -37.50
CA ALA A 37 30.16 -35.62 -36.15
C ALA A 37 31.22 -34.74 -35.46
N ARG A 38 31.33 -34.92 -34.14
CA ARG A 38 32.49 -34.68 -33.25
C ARG A 38 32.95 -33.23 -33.05
N SER A 39 32.69 -32.70 -31.87
CA SER A 39 33.76 -32.33 -30.90
C SER A 39 33.12 -31.71 -29.66
N GLY A 40 33.60 -32.15 -28.49
CA GLY A 40 33.06 -31.76 -27.19
C GLY A 40 33.46 -30.34 -26.79
N VAL A 41 32.49 -29.61 -26.26
CA VAL A 41 32.71 -28.48 -25.35
C VAL A 41 31.62 -28.56 -24.28
N PRO A 42 31.95 -28.52 -22.97
CA PRO A 42 30.93 -28.55 -21.93
C PRO A 42 30.12 -27.24 -21.97
N ARG A 43 28.82 -27.34 -22.21
CA ARG A 43 27.87 -26.24 -22.02
C ARG A 43 27.63 -26.07 -20.51
N LEU A 44 28.18 -24.99 -19.95
CA LEU A 44 27.74 -24.46 -18.66
C LEU A 44 26.24 -24.19 -18.71
N ARG A 45 25.47 -24.92 -17.90
CA ARG A 45 24.07 -24.61 -17.61
C ARG A 45 24.04 -23.23 -16.95
N ARG A 46 23.49 -22.22 -17.65
CA ARG A 46 23.00 -21.00 -17.02
C ARG A 46 21.83 -21.36 -16.10
N THR A 47 22.13 -21.63 -14.84
CA THR A 47 21.16 -21.48 -13.75
C THR A 47 20.76 -20.01 -13.69
N ARG A 48 19.47 -19.74 -13.88
CA ARG A 48 18.87 -18.47 -13.49
C ARG A 48 19.09 -18.34 -11.99
N HIS A 49 19.99 -17.46 -11.57
CA HIS A 49 20.01 -16.94 -10.21
C HIS A 49 18.73 -16.12 -10.06
N ALA A 50 17.68 -16.74 -9.54
CA ALA A 50 16.66 -15.99 -8.82
C ALA A 50 17.36 -15.37 -7.60
N LEU A 51 17.17 -14.06 -7.41
CA LEU A 51 17.52 -13.37 -6.19
C LEU A 51 16.92 -14.14 -5.01
N ARG A 52 17.76 -14.88 -4.31
CA ARG A 52 17.45 -15.43 -3.00
C ARG A 52 17.90 -14.35 -2.02
N LEU A 53 16.97 -13.46 -1.68
CA LEU A 53 17.11 -12.60 -0.50
C LEU A 53 17.35 -13.54 0.68
N SER A 54 18.53 -13.43 1.27
CA SER A 54 18.91 -14.14 2.48
C SER A 54 18.06 -13.61 3.62
N MET A 55 16.97 -14.32 3.93
CA MET A 55 16.34 -14.19 5.24
C MET A 55 17.32 -14.78 6.25
N HIS A 56 17.97 -13.90 7.02
CA HIS A 56 18.68 -14.32 8.23
C HIS A 56 17.64 -14.58 9.32
N ASP A 57 17.70 -15.79 9.87
CA ASP A 57 16.91 -16.21 11.02
C ASP A 57 17.14 -15.29 12.22
N GLY A 58 16.04 -15.00 12.92
CA GLY A 58 15.98 -14.09 14.05
C GLY A 58 16.92 -14.46 15.19
N ALA A 59 17.89 -13.60 15.42
CA ALA A 59 18.42 -13.34 16.75
C ALA A 59 17.98 -11.93 17.12
N GLU A 60 17.13 -11.81 18.14
CA GLU A 60 16.72 -10.54 18.75
C GLU A 60 17.98 -9.81 19.25
N ASN A 61 18.54 -8.95 18.42
CA ASN A 61 19.65 -8.09 18.81
C ASN A 61 19.04 -6.84 19.46
N THR A 62 18.82 -6.90 20.77
CA THR A 62 18.38 -5.78 21.62
C THR A 62 19.52 -4.79 21.94
N ALA A 63 20.49 -4.67 21.03
CA ALA A 63 21.58 -3.71 21.17
C ALA A 63 21.06 -2.29 20.88
N GLY A 64 20.84 -1.52 21.95
CA GLY A 64 20.84 -0.06 22.00
C GLY A 64 20.30 0.66 20.75
N ARG A 65 18.98 0.68 20.59
CA ARG A 65 18.31 1.50 19.57
C ARG A 65 18.64 2.98 19.84
N VAL A 66 19.45 3.57 18.98
CA VAL A 66 19.70 5.02 18.99
C VAL A 66 18.54 5.67 18.25
N ASP A 67 17.81 6.55 18.94
CA ASP A 67 16.89 7.47 18.29
C ASP A 67 17.70 8.33 17.32
N ILE A 68 17.55 8.05 16.02
CA ILE A 68 18.02 8.93 14.94
C ILE A 68 17.30 10.26 15.17
N ASP A 69 18.06 11.30 15.51
CA ASP A 69 17.52 12.64 15.77
C ASP A 69 16.49 13.01 14.69
N ALA A 70 15.30 13.42 15.15
CA ALA A 70 14.27 13.95 14.28
C ALA A 70 14.90 15.05 13.43
N PRO A 71 14.70 15.06 12.09
CA PRO A 71 15.29 16.08 11.25
C PRO A 71 14.88 17.44 11.81
N PRO A 72 15.78 18.43 11.89
CA PRO A 72 15.38 19.79 12.26
C PRO A 72 14.24 20.19 11.33
N GLN A 73 13.09 20.56 11.89
CA GLN A 73 11.94 20.99 11.11
C GLN A 73 12.29 22.31 10.42
N LEU A 74 12.76 22.22 9.18
CA LEU A 74 13.05 23.37 8.35
C LEU A 74 11.97 23.47 7.29
N THR A 75 11.43 24.68 7.17
CA THR A 75 10.40 25.04 6.19
C THR A 75 10.90 25.00 4.75
N GLU A 76 12.23 24.95 4.54
CA GLU A 76 12.88 24.93 3.23
C GLU A 76 14.01 23.88 3.19
N PHE A 77 14.24 23.29 2.00
CA PHE A 77 15.35 22.38 1.73
C PHE A 77 16.62 23.19 1.46
N ASP A 78 17.67 22.87 2.19
CA ASP A 78 19.00 23.46 2.06
C ASP A 78 19.98 22.33 1.80
N ALA A 79 20.40 22.16 0.54
CA ALA A 79 21.22 21.04 0.12
C ALA A 79 22.52 20.90 0.94
N GLU A 80 23.16 22.02 1.30
CA GLU A 80 24.41 21.96 2.05
C GLU A 80 24.17 21.43 3.47
N ARG A 81 23.18 22.02 4.16
CA ARG A 81 22.82 21.63 5.53
C ARG A 81 22.20 20.24 5.60
N ASP A 82 21.30 19.92 4.67
CA ASP A 82 20.55 18.66 4.66
C ASP A 82 21.46 17.48 4.32
N PHE A 83 22.40 17.63 3.38
CA PHE A 83 23.35 16.55 3.07
C PHE A 83 24.41 16.37 4.15
N ALA A 84 24.80 17.42 4.86
CA ALA A 84 25.64 17.31 6.05
C ALA A 84 24.92 16.54 7.17
N TRP A 85 23.64 16.82 7.38
CA TRP A 85 22.80 16.08 8.32
C TRP A 85 22.67 14.60 7.91
N VAL A 86 22.40 14.29 6.63
CA VAL A 86 22.35 12.90 6.14
C VAL A 86 23.65 12.15 6.43
N GLY A 87 24.81 12.77 6.18
CA GLY A 87 26.11 12.15 6.47
C GLY A 87 26.31 11.84 7.95
N GLN A 88 25.90 12.76 8.84
CA GLN A 88 25.93 12.57 10.28
C GLN A 88 24.99 11.43 10.72
N GLN A 89 23.78 11.36 10.17
CA GLN A 89 22.83 10.30 10.49
C GLN A 89 23.27 8.93 9.98
N VAL A 90 23.92 8.83 8.82
CA VAL A 90 24.50 7.58 8.32
C VAL A 90 25.58 7.09 9.28
N GLN A 91 26.47 7.98 9.72
CA GLN A 91 27.47 7.60 10.72
C GLN A 91 26.81 7.11 12.02
N ALA A 92 25.85 7.87 12.57
CA ALA A 92 25.18 7.51 13.82
C ALA A 92 24.45 6.16 13.72
N TRP A 93 23.82 5.87 12.58
CA TRP A 93 23.19 4.58 12.31
C TRP A 93 24.22 3.44 12.30
N LEU A 94 25.36 3.61 11.63
CA LEU A 94 26.43 2.59 11.60
C LEU A 94 27.07 2.37 12.97
N ASP A 95 27.29 3.45 13.74
CA ASP A 95 27.85 3.39 15.10
C ASP A 95 26.86 2.78 16.12
N ALA A 96 25.56 2.77 15.82
CA ALA A 96 24.54 2.11 16.63
C ALA A 96 24.44 0.60 16.32
N GLU A 97 24.43 0.25 15.03
CA GLU A 97 24.30 -1.14 14.57
C GLU A 97 25.59 -1.94 14.78
N PHE A 98 26.74 -1.29 14.67
CA PHE A 98 28.06 -1.90 14.76
C PHE A 98 28.94 -1.17 15.79
N ILE A 99 30.04 -1.82 16.20
CA ILE A 99 31.04 -1.16 17.05
C ILE A 99 31.55 0.09 16.32
N PRO A 100 31.55 1.28 16.97
CA PRO A 100 31.98 2.52 16.34
C PRO A 100 33.38 2.43 15.73
N GLN A 101 33.50 2.87 14.47
CA GLN A 101 34.72 2.76 13.67
C GLN A 101 34.98 4.01 12.86
N THR A 102 36.26 4.28 12.56
CA THR A 102 36.65 5.44 11.75
C THR A 102 36.10 5.37 10.33
N CYS A 103 35.88 4.18 9.78
CA CYS A 103 35.29 4.00 8.46
C CYS A 103 33.83 4.49 8.41
N HIS A 104 33.07 4.46 9.51
CA HIS A 104 31.68 4.96 9.53
C HIS A 104 31.62 6.48 9.31
N ALA A 105 32.50 7.25 9.95
CA ALA A 105 32.62 8.69 9.72
C ALA A 105 33.05 9.01 8.28
N GLN A 106 33.95 8.20 7.72
CA GLN A 106 34.39 8.35 6.33
C GLN A 106 33.25 8.01 5.34
N ILE A 107 32.42 7.01 5.64
CA ILE A 107 31.23 6.67 4.85
C ILE A 107 30.22 7.82 4.90
N GLY A 108 29.94 8.36 6.09
CA GLY A 108 29.07 9.53 6.27
C GLY A 108 29.53 10.73 5.44
N SER A 109 30.82 11.07 5.53
CA SER A 109 31.43 12.14 4.72
C SER A 109 31.32 11.87 3.22
N ALA A 110 31.56 10.63 2.78
CA ALA A 110 31.45 10.26 1.37
C ALA A 110 30.01 10.41 0.86
N CYS A 111 29.01 10.08 1.67
CA CYS A 111 27.60 10.27 1.30
C CYS A 111 27.27 11.76 1.08
N THR A 112 27.73 12.64 1.97
CA THR A 112 27.56 14.09 1.83
C THR A 112 28.22 14.61 0.55
N GLU A 113 29.47 14.24 0.28
CA GLU A 113 30.19 14.63 -0.95
C GLU A 113 29.45 14.21 -2.22
N ILE A 114 28.97 12.96 -2.25
CA ILE A 114 28.30 12.39 -3.41
C ILE A 114 26.98 13.12 -3.68
N LEU A 115 26.19 13.38 -2.64
CA LEU A 115 24.91 14.10 -2.78
C LEU A 115 25.12 15.56 -3.24
N GLN A 116 26.12 16.25 -2.69
CA GLN A 116 26.49 17.59 -3.14
C GLN A 116 26.88 17.61 -4.61
N LYS A 117 27.67 16.63 -5.05
CA LYS A 117 28.07 16.50 -6.45
C LYS A 117 26.88 16.19 -7.36
N PHE A 118 25.98 15.32 -6.94
CA PHE A 118 24.76 15.00 -7.69
C PHE A 118 23.93 16.25 -8.00
N VAL A 119 23.73 17.13 -7.01
CA VAL A 119 23.00 18.39 -7.21
C VAL A 119 23.79 19.37 -8.08
N ALA A 120 25.13 19.44 -7.94
CA ALA A 120 25.96 20.32 -8.74
C ALA A 120 26.02 19.91 -10.22
N ASP A 121 25.98 18.61 -10.52
CA ASP A 121 26.02 18.06 -11.87
C ASP A 121 24.65 18.15 -12.58
N ALA A 122 23.56 18.35 -11.83
CA ALA A 122 22.22 18.58 -12.38
C ALA A 122 22.18 19.92 -13.15
N SER A 123 22.29 19.82 -14.49
CA SER A 123 22.65 20.94 -15.37
C SER A 123 21.51 21.93 -15.67
N GLU A 124 20.30 21.74 -15.15
CA GLU A 124 19.23 22.74 -15.20
C GLU A 124 18.36 22.68 -13.93
N PRO A 125 17.94 23.81 -13.34
CA PRO A 125 16.90 23.83 -12.33
C PRO A 125 15.55 23.60 -13.02
N GLN A 126 15.30 22.37 -13.47
CA GLN A 126 13.94 21.96 -13.78
C GLN A 126 13.23 21.82 -12.44
N ALA A 127 12.51 22.87 -12.07
CA ALA A 127 11.63 22.93 -10.90
C ALA A 127 10.44 21.93 -10.98
N SER A 128 10.57 20.85 -11.74
CA SER A 128 9.56 19.83 -11.91
C SER A 128 10.03 18.55 -11.23
N ASP A 129 9.51 18.37 -10.02
CA ASP A 129 9.33 17.11 -9.32
C ASP A 129 10.60 16.47 -8.73
N MET A 130 10.97 16.94 -7.54
CA MET A 130 11.91 16.28 -6.62
C MET A 130 11.54 14.80 -6.36
N ASP A 131 10.31 14.37 -6.63
CA ASP A 131 9.91 12.95 -6.68
C ASP A 131 10.71 12.12 -7.69
N THR A 132 10.98 12.67 -8.87
CA THR A 132 11.67 11.94 -9.95
C THR A 132 13.19 11.87 -9.72
N ASP A 133 13.76 12.91 -9.10
CA ASP A 133 15.21 13.03 -8.87
C ASP A 133 15.72 12.21 -7.68
N MET A 134 14.85 11.86 -6.74
CA MET A 134 15.23 11.10 -5.54
C MET A 134 15.66 9.68 -5.88
N ALA A 135 14.91 8.95 -6.71
CA ALA A 135 15.31 7.61 -7.14
C ALA A 135 16.66 7.63 -7.91
N ALA A 136 16.90 8.68 -8.69
CA ALA A 136 18.18 8.89 -9.37
C ALA A 136 19.31 9.18 -8.36
N ALA A 137 19.05 9.98 -7.33
CA ALA A 137 20.00 10.26 -6.24
C ALA A 137 20.40 8.98 -5.50
N VAL A 138 19.46 8.10 -5.15
CA VAL A 138 19.75 6.81 -4.48
C VAL A 138 20.67 5.95 -5.33
N LEU A 139 20.34 5.79 -6.62
CA LEU A 139 21.15 4.98 -7.52
C LEU A 139 22.54 5.59 -7.71
N HIS A 140 22.62 6.92 -7.82
CA HIS A 140 23.88 7.64 -7.92
C HIS A 140 24.76 7.45 -6.68
N VAL A 141 24.17 7.50 -5.48
CA VAL A 141 24.86 7.21 -4.22
C VAL A 141 25.36 5.77 -4.19
N ALA A 142 24.52 4.79 -4.52
CA ALA A 142 24.91 3.38 -4.49
C ALA A 142 26.08 3.07 -5.43
N VAL A 143 26.03 3.57 -6.66
CA VAL A 143 27.10 3.38 -7.66
C VAL A 143 28.37 4.11 -7.23
N SER A 144 28.26 5.35 -6.77
CA SER A 144 29.43 6.15 -6.37
C SER A 144 30.12 5.60 -5.13
N LEU A 145 29.37 5.02 -4.19
CA LEU A 145 29.92 4.38 -2.99
C LEU A 145 30.69 3.09 -3.31
N GLN A 146 30.30 2.32 -4.34
CA GLN A 146 31.01 1.11 -4.75
C GLN A 146 32.45 1.39 -5.19
N GLU A 147 32.72 2.57 -5.73
CA GLU A 147 34.05 2.95 -6.20
C GLU A 147 34.96 3.44 -5.06
N ARG A 148 34.41 3.65 -3.85
CA ARG A 148 35.17 4.18 -2.72
C ARG A 148 35.83 3.04 -1.92
N PRO A 149 37.12 3.16 -1.58
CA PRO A 149 37.83 2.15 -0.77
C PRO A 149 37.40 2.12 0.70
N VAL A 150 36.52 3.03 1.12
CA VAL A 150 36.08 3.21 2.51
C VAL A 150 35.35 1.99 3.09
N PHE A 151 34.79 1.13 2.23
CA PHE A 151 34.10 -0.10 2.64
C PHE A 151 35.02 -1.27 2.93
N ALA A 152 36.33 -1.16 2.72
CA ALA A 152 37.26 -2.27 2.94
C ALA A 152 37.24 -2.79 4.39
N ASP A 153 36.99 -1.89 5.35
CA ASP A 153 36.95 -2.18 6.77
C ASP A 153 35.52 -2.19 7.35
N ALA A 154 34.49 -1.96 6.52
CA ALA A 154 33.10 -1.87 6.96
C ALA A 154 32.37 -3.21 6.84
N PHE A 155 31.51 -3.53 7.81
CA PHE A 155 30.68 -4.75 7.79
C PHE A 155 29.41 -4.62 6.93
N VAL A 156 29.20 -3.44 6.33
CA VAL A 156 28.02 -3.05 5.57
C VAL A 156 28.37 -2.84 4.09
N GLY A 157 27.43 -3.14 3.17
CA GLY A 157 27.65 -2.90 1.75
C GLY A 157 27.30 -1.47 1.30
N PRO A 158 27.84 -1.00 0.16
CA PRO A 158 27.46 0.28 -0.44
C PRO A 158 25.96 0.44 -0.71
N PHE A 159 25.27 -0.66 -1.04
CA PHE A 159 23.83 -0.65 -1.29
C PHE A 159 23.00 -0.45 -0.02
N ASP A 160 23.41 -1.06 1.09
CA ASP A 160 22.70 -0.91 2.38
C ASP A 160 22.79 0.55 2.85
N VAL A 161 23.97 1.15 2.72
CA VAL A 161 24.18 2.58 2.98
C VAL A 161 23.34 3.44 2.04
N ALA A 162 23.29 3.15 0.74
CA ALA A 162 22.47 3.90 -0.20
C ALA A 162 20.96 3.82 0.11
N ASN A 163 20.48 2.63 0.53
CA ASN A 163 19.11 2.47 1.00
C ASN A 163 18.85 3.32 2.25
N LYS A 164 19.79 3.37 3.20
CA LYS A 164 19.66 4.23 4.39
C LYS A 164 19.65 5.72 4.02
N VAL A 165 20.51 6.14 3.11
CA VAL A 165 20.52 7.51 2.58
C VAL A 165 19.17 7.86 1.95
N SER A 166 18.56 6.94 1.19
CA SER A 166 17.23 7.14 0.60
C SER A 166 16.16 7.40 1.66
N GLU A 167 16.14 6.57 2.69
CA GLU A 167 15.23 6.71 3.82
C GLU A 167 15.39 8.07 4.49
N LEU A 168 16.62 8.48 4.78
CA LEU A 168 16.89 9.76 5.44
C LEU A 168 16.43 10.95 4.59
N LEU A 169 16.65 10.90 3.28
CA LEU A 169 16.19 11.95 2.36
C LEU A 169 14.66 11.98 2.24
N PHE A 170 13.99 10.83 2.18
CA PHE A 170 12.52 10.77 2.16
C PHE A 170 11.91 11.28 3.47
N ARG A 171 12.46 10.88 4.63
CA ARG A 171 12.07 11.42 5.94
C ARG A 171 12.25 12.95 5.98
N ARG A 172 13.36 13.45 5.43
CA ARG A 172 13.62 14.89 5.36
C ARG A 172 12.63 15.63 4.46
N ALA A 173 12.16 14.99 3.39
CA ALA A 173 11.11 15.48 2.51
C ALA A 173 9.68 15.30 3.09
N ASN A 174 9.55 14.85 4.34
CA ASN A 174 8.27 14.51 4.97
C ASN A 174 7.44 13.50 4.15
N ARG A 175 8.13 12.56 3.49
CA ARG A 175 7.52 11.45 2.77
C ARG A 175 7.61 10.17 3.60
N GLU A 176 6.61 9.33 3.45
CA GLU A 176 6.58 8.01 4.09
C GLU A 176 7.71 7.14 3.54
N VAL A 177 8.46 6.51 4.44
CA VAL A 177 9.48 5.52 4.09
C VAL A 177 8.96 4.15 4.47
N CYS A 178 9.27 3.15 3.65
CA CYS A 178 9.03 1.76 4.01
C CYS A 178 9.77 1.44 5.31
N SER A 179 9.02 1.18 6.38
CA SER A 179 9.54 0.98 7.72
C SER A 179 10.04 -0.45 7.94
N CYS A 180 11.05 -0.85 7.17
CA CYS A 180 11.69 -2.17 7.32
C CYS A 180 12.41 -2.33 8.67
N ASP A 181 12.73 -1.22 9.36
CA ASP A 181 13.41 -1.21 10.66
C ASP A 181 12.42 -1.17 11.85
N GLN A 182 11.12 -1.06 11.59
CA GLN A 182 10.09 -1.10 12.64
C GLN A 182 9.68 -2.55 12.90
N SER A 183 9.48 -2.89 14.17
CA SER A 183 8.72 -4.10 14.49
C SER A 183 7.33 -4.02 13.84
N ASP A 184 6.73 -5.16 13.54
CA ASP A 184 5.37 -5.21 12.98
C ASP A 184 4.40 -4.38 13.84
N ASP A 185 4.50 -4.50 15.17
CA ASP A 185 3.71 -3.72 16.14
C ASP A 185 3.93 -2.19 16.04
N GLU A 186 5.14 -1.73 15.73
CA GLU A 186 5.41 -0.29 15.56
C GLU A 186 4.85 0.25 14.26
N ARG A 187 4.96 -0.55 13.20
CA ARG A 187 4.42 -0.21 11.90
C ARG A 187 2.90 -0.15 11.95
N ASP A 188 2.26 -1.14 12.57
CA ASP A 188 0.81 -1.20 12.71
C ASP A 188 0.29 -0.03 13.56
N ARG A 189 1.01 0.33 14.62
CA ARG A 189 0.69 1.51 15.44
C ARG A 189 0.81 2.82 14.66
N ALA A 190 1.91 3.00 13.92
CA ALA A 190 2.15 4.19 13.11
C ALA A 190 1.13 4.31 11.96
N HIS A 191 0.77 3.18 11.35
CA HIS A 191 -0.27 3.11 10.33
C HIS A 191 -1.62 3.51 10.92
N THR A 192 -2.02 2.90 12.03
CA THR A 192 -3.27 3.22 12.75
C THR A 192 -3.35 4.70 13.10
N GLU A 193 -2.28 5.27 13.67
CA GLU A 193 -2.23 6.70 14.01
C GLU A 193 -2.39 7.59 12.76
N THR A 194 -1.74 7.24 11.66
CA THR A 194 -1.86 7.96 10.38
C THR A 194 -3.28 7.91 9.85
N VAL A 195 -3.94 6.75 9.91
CA VAL A 195 -5.34 6.59 9.51
C VAL A 195 -6.27 7.42 10.40
N ILE A 196 -6.11 7.35 11.73
CA ILE A 196 -6.90 8.14 12.68
C ILE A 196 -6.73 9.64 12.43
N ARG A 197 -5.51 10.09 12.12
CA ARG A 197 -5.24 11.49 11.77
C ARG A 197 -5.97 11.91 10.51
N LYS A 198 -5.94 11.09 9.45
CA LYS A 198 -6.71 11.33 8.21
C LYS A 198 -8.20 11.41 8.49
N ILE A 199 -8.72 10.50 9.32
CA ILE A 199 -10.13 10.50 9.72
C ILE A 199 -10.48 11.79 10.45
N ARG A 200 -9.69 12.22 11.43
CA ARG A 200 -9.94 13.48 12.16
C ARG A 200 -9.92 14.71 11.25
N VAL A 201 -9.08 14.72 10.22
CA VAL A 201 -9.12 15.76 9.18
C VAL A 201 -10.40 15.64 8.36
N ALA A 202 -10.83 14.42 7.99
CA ALA A 202 -12.10 14.21 7.31
C ALA A 202 -13.32 14.68 8.11
N GLN A 203 -13.27 14.56 9.44
CA GLN A 203 -14.31 15.00 10.37
C GLN A 203 -14.42 16.53 10.49
N SER A 204 -13.41 17.30 10.04
CA SER A 204 -13.40 18.76 10.27
C SER A 204 -14.49 19.50 9.51
N ASP A 205 -14.92 18.97 8.36
CA ASP A 205 -16.01 19.54 7.57
C ASP A 205 -16.67 18.51 6.65
N ALA A 206 -17.89 18.83 6.19
CA ALA A 206 -18.70 17.94 5.38
C ALA A 206 -18.08 17.58 4.02
N LEU A 207 -17.30 18.50 3.42
CA LEU A 207 -16.65 18.23 2.13
C LEU A 207 -15.51 17.22 2.31
N GLN A 208 -14.67 17.40 3.33
CA GLN A 208 -13.59 16.45 3.65
C GLN A 208 -14.15 15.07 3.99
N ARG A 209 -15.26 15.01 4.74
CA ARG A 209 -15.98 13.75 5.01
C ARG A 209 -16.43 13.07 3.72
N MET A 210 -17.05 13.82 2.80
CA MET A 210 -17.46 13.26 1.50
C MET A 210 -16.27 12.80 0.65
N LEU A 211 -15.17 13.54 0.62
CA LEU A 211 -13.96 13.16 -0.12
C LEU A 211 -13.33 11.89 0.44
N PHE A 212 -13.26 11.78 1.77
CA PHE A 212 -12.74 10.60 2.45
C PHE A 212 -13.63 9.37 2.22
N MET A 213 -14.95 9.52 2.32
CA MET A 213 -15.89 8.45 2.01
C MET A 213 -15.80 8.01 0.55
N ARG A 214 -15.63 8.97 -0.36
CA ARG A 214 -15.37 8.67 -1.77
C ARG A 214 -14.07 7.89 -1.95
N GLU A 215 -12.99 8.24 -1.26
CA GLU A 215 -11.72 7.50 -1.29
C GLU A 215 -11.93 6.04 -0.85
N ILE A 216 -12.64 5.81 0.27
CA ILE A 216 -12.99 4.48 0.76
C ILE A 216 -13.78 3.68 -0.30
N VAL A 217 -14.78 4.30 -0.91
CA VAL A 217 -15.61 3.67 -1.94
C VAL A 217 -14.82 3.43 -3.24
N GLU A 218 -13.91 4.32 -3.61
CA GLU A 218 -13.05 4.13 -4.79
C GLU A 218 -12.01 3.03 -4.56
N CYS A 219 -11.49 2.87 -3.34
CA CYS A 219 -10.64 1.74 -2.96
C CYS A 219 -11.35 0.39 -3.16
N LEU A 220 -12.70 0.33 -3.17
CA LEU A 220 -13.45 -0.88 -3.53
C LEU A 220 -13.07 -1.42 -4.91
N ARG A 221 -12.60 -0.56 -5.81
CA ARG A 221 -12.26 -0.94 -7.19
C ARG A 221 -11.06 -1.86 -7.28
N THR A 222 -10.11 -1.73 -6.36
CA THR A 222 -8.79 -2.34 -6.50
C THR A 222 -8.67 -3.67 -5.76
N ASP A 223 -9.73 -4.16 -5.09
CA ASP A 223 -9.68 -5.26 -4.10
C ASP A 223 -8.67 -5.02 -2.96
N HIS A 224 -7.98 -3.87 -2.96
CA HIS A 224 -6.94 -3.47 -2.02
C HIS A 224 -7.45 -2.44 -1.00
N ALA A 225 -8.76 -2.14 -0.95
CA ALA A 225 -9.29 -1.36 0.16
C ALA A 225 -9.00 -2.09 1.46
N ASP A 226 -8.24 -1.43 2.33
CA ASP A 226 -7.89 -1.99 3.62
C ASP A 226 -9.15 -2.06 4.48
N PHE A 227 -9.64 -3.27 4.70
CA PHE A 227 -10.71 -3.53 5.67
C PHE A 227 -10.37 -2.94 7.05
N GLU A 228 -9.07 -2.82 7.33
CA GLU A 228 -8.54 -2.14 8.50
C GLU A 228 -8.97 -0.67 8.59
N VAL A 229 -8.85 0.12 7.51
CA VAL A 229 -9.26 1.53 7.52
C VAL A 229 -10.76 1.66 7.81
N LEU A 230 -11.58 0.82 7.20
CA LEU A 230 -13.03 0.80 7.46
C LEU A 230 -13.36 0.41 8.90
N ASN A 231 -12.69 -0.60 9.45
CA ASN A 231 -12.84 -0.99 10.85
C ASN A 231 -12.44 0.15 11.79
N ILE A 232 -11.32 0.83 11.54
CA ILE A 232 -10.90 2.00 12.33
C ILE A 232 -11.96 3.11 12.29
N CYS A 233 -12.56 3.38 11.12
CA CYS A 233 -13.65 4.36 11.01
C CYS A 233 -14.85 3.96 11.88
N LEU A 234 -15.27 2.70 11.79
CA LEU A 234 -16.38 2.17 12.60
C LEU A 234 -16.07 2.23 14.09
N TRP A 235 -14.85 1.89 14.49
CA TRP A 235 -14.44 1.94 15.89
C TRP A 235 -14.52 3.35 16.45
N LEU A 236 -13.95 4.34 15.75
CA LEU A 236 -14.03 5.73 16.17
C LEU A 236 -15.48 6.22 16.26
N ALA A 237 -16.31 5.89 15.26
CA ALA A 237 -17.72 6.27 15.23
C ALA A 237 -18.56 5.60 16.34
N LEU A 238 -18.18 4.39 16.78
CA LEU A 238 -18.79 3.70 17.91
C LEU A 238 -18.31 4.20 19.27
N GLY A 239 -17.33 5.11 19.30
CA GLY A 239 -16.79 5.71 20.53
C GLY A 239 -15.53 5.03 21.07
N PHE A 240 -14.86 4.19 20.30
CA PHE A 240 -13.55 3.67 20.70
C PHE A 240 -12.48 4.77 20.64
N GLU A 241 -11.61 4.81 21.66
CA GLU A 241 -10.46 5.71 21.70
C GLU A 241 -9.15 4.93 21.54
N TYR A 242 -8.27 5.40 20.66
CA TYR A 242 -6.96 4.78 20.45
C TYR A 242 -5.88 5.50 21.24
N ASP A 243 -5.14 4.76 22.07
CA ASP A 243 -3.96 5.25 22.75
C ASP A 243 -2.70 4.93 21.93
N ALA A 244 -2.19 5.93 21.22
CA ALA A 244 -0.99 5.79 20.38
C ALA A 244 0.27 5.38 21.18
N SER A 245 0.34 5.68 22.49
CA SER A 245 1.50 5.34 23.31
C SER A 245 1.59 3.85 23.59
N THR A 246 0.44 3.19 23.76
CA THR A 246 0.35 1.76 24.08
C THR A 246 -0.07 0.90 22.88
N GLY A 247 -0.65 1.51 21.85
CA GLY A 247 -1.30 0.79 20.74
C GLY A 247 -2.64 0.15 21.13
N ALA A 248 -3.18 0.48 22.31
CA ALA A 248 -4.41 -0.13 22.81
C ALA A 248 -5.65 0.68 22.41
N TRP A 249 -6.78 -0.01 22.33
CA TRP A 249 -8.10 0.59 22.12
C TRP A 249 -8.89 0.57 23.44
N ASP A 250 -9.47 1.71 23.80
CA ASP A 250 -10.36 1.88 24.94
C ASP A 250 -11.82 1.97 24.48
N GLY A 251 -12.67 1.12 25.07
CA GLY A 251 -14.11 1.07 24.82
C GLY A 251 -14.95 1.87 25.82
N ALA A 252 -14.33 2.65 26.73
CA ALA A 252 -15.05 3.32 27.82
C ALA A 252 -16.18 4.26 27.38
N ARG A 253 -16.17 4.76 26.13
CA ARG A 253 -17.22 5.62 25.56
C ARG A 253 -18.18 4.89 24.62
N VAL A 254 -18.01 3.59 24.43
CA VAL A 254 -18.91 2.81 23.57
C VAL A 254 -20.23 2.60 24.29
N GLU A 255 -21.30 3.16 23.75
CA GLU A 255 -22.63 3.09 24.36
C GLU A 255 -23.32 1.72 24.19
N ARG A 256 -22.85 0.92 23.22
CA ARG A 256 -23.48 -0.34 22.82
C ARG A 256 -22.87 -1.54 23.56
N GLN A 257 -23.63 -2.08 24.50
CA GLN A 257 -23.17 -3.21 25.31
C GLN A 257 -22.81 -4.45 24.48
N GLU A 258 -23.58 -4.78 23.44
CA GLU A 258 -23.31 -5.92 22.56
C GLU A 258 -21.97 -5.79 21.80
N VAL A 259 -21.51 -4.57 21.49
CA VAL A 259 -20.20 -4.33 20.87
C VAL A 259 -19.10 -4.59 21.90
N LEU A 260 -19.29 -4.15 23.14
CA LEU A 260 -18.38 -4.43 24.25
C LEU A 260 -18.32 -5.93 24.60
N ASP A 261 -19.45 -6.64 24.51
CA ASP A 261 -19.52 -8.08 24.75
C ASP A 261 -18.67 -8.87 23.74
N LEU A 262 -18.59 -8.40 22.49
CA LEU A 262 -17.69 -8.97 21.48
C LEU A 262 -16.20 -8.77 21.81
N MET A 263 -15.87 -7.78 22.64
CA MET A 263 -14.51 -7.53 23.12
C MET A 263 -14.16 -8.21 24.42
N ALA A 264 -15.11 -8.85 25.12
CA ALA A 264 -14.86 -9.41 26.46
C ALA A 264 -13.66 -10.38 26.51
N ASN A 265 -13.26 -10.96 25.36
CA ASN A 265 -12.12 -11.86 25.23
C ASN A 265 -11.05 -11.37 24.23
N SER A 266 -11.07 -10.09 23.85
CA SER A 266 -10.15 -9.50 22.86
C SER A 266 -9.59 -8.17 23.35
N ALA A 267 -8.29 -7.95 23.14
CA ALA A 267 -7.66 -6.65 23.37
C ALA A 267 -7.96 -5.64 22.24
N THR A 268 -8.44 -6.12 21.09
CA THR A 268 -8.78 -5.29 19.94
C THR A 268 -10.29 -5.22 19.74
N PRO A 269 -10.81 -4.10 19.19
CA PRO A 269 -12.22 -3.99 18.88
C PRO A 269 -12.64 -4.99 17.78
N PRO A 270 -13.95 -5.29 17.65
CA PRO A 270 -14.41 -6.32 16.74
C PRO A 270 -14.14 -5.94 15.28
N ASP A 271 -13.66 -6.91 14.50
CA ASP A 271 -13.50 -6.76 13.05
C ASP A 271 -14.85 -6.95 12.36
N PHE A 272 -15.51 -5.86 11.99
CA PHE A 272 -16.82 -5.85 11.33
C PHE A 272 -16.78 -6.47 9.93
N MET A 273 -15.60 -6.53 9.31
CA MET A 273 -15.43 -7.06 7.96
C MET A 273 -15.25 -8.58 7.95
N ARG A 274 -14.93 -9.19 9.11
CA ARG A 274 -14.74 -10.65 9.23
C ARG A 274 -15.66 -11.31 10.24
N SER A 275 -16.16 -10.56 11.22
CA SER A 275 -17.03 -11.07 12.29
C SER A 275 -18.50 -10.90 11.92
N LYS A 276 -19.16 -12.01 11.58
CA LYS A 276 -20.61 -12.02 11.31
C LYS A 276 -21.44 -11.45 12.47
N PRO A 277 -21.15 -11.76 13.75
CA PRO A 277 -21.86 -11.12 14.87
C PRO A 277 -21.70 -9.60 14.89
N ALA A 278 -20.51 -9.07 14.56
CA ALA A 278 -20.28 -7.64 14.55
C ALA A 278 -21.02 -6.96 13.38
N LEU A 279 -20.98 -7.57 12.19
CA LEU A 279 -21.71 -7.06 11.03
C LEU A 279 -23.22 -7.02 11.26
N ALA A 280 -23.78 -8.06 11.89
CA ALA A 280 -25.22 -8.14 12.17
C ALA A 280 -25.71 -6.98 13.04
N ILE A 281 -24.84 -6.39 13.87
CA ILE A 281 -25.16 -5.17 14.65
C ILE A 281 -25.39 -4.00 13.70
N LEU A 282 -24.50 -3.80 12.71
CA LEU A 282 -24.61 -2.71 11.74
C LEU A 282 -25.83 -2.89 10.83
N GLU A 283 -26.08 -4.12 10.37
CA GLU A 283 -27.24 -4.46 9.53
C GLU A 283 -28.55 -4.16 10.26
N ARG A 284 -28.65 -4.56 11.54
CA ARG A 284 -29.85 -4.31 12.35
C ARG A 284 -30.11 -2.81 12.53
N ASP A 285 -29.08 -2.00 12.72
CA ASP A 285 -29.26 -0.54 12.82
C ASP A 285 -29.82 0.07 11.53
N ILE A 286 -29.34 -0.42 10.38
CA ILE A 286 -29.83 0.01 9.06
C ILE A 286 -31.28 -0.42 8.86
N GLU A 287 -31.63 -1.65 9.23
CA GLU A 287 -33.00 -2.19 9.12
C GLU A 287 -34.01 -1.48 10.04
N GLU A 288 -33.57 -0.96 11.19
CA GLU A 288 -34.44 -0.26 12.15
C GLU A 288 -34.82 1.17 11.71
N ASP A 289 -34.15 1.76 10.71
CA ASP A 289 -34.50 3.06 10.13
C ASP A 289 -34.74 2.96 8.62
N ASP A 290 -36.02 2.77 8.22
CA ASP A 290 -36.47 2.65 6.83
C ASP A 290 -35.95 3.76 5.88
N ARG A 291 -35.60 4.95 6.42
CA ARG A 291 -35.09 6.07 5.60
C ARG A 291 -33.63 5.88 5.20
N VAL A 292 -32.90 5.05 5.96
CA VAL A 292 -31.48 4.78 5.76
C VAL A 292 -31.29 3.87 4.56
N GLU A 293 -32.08 2.80 4.45
CA GLU A 293 -31.92 1.81 3.37
C GLU A 293 -32.09 2.43 1.97
N GLU A 294 -33.12 3.26 1.77
CA GLU A 294 -33.35 3.95 0.49
C GLU A 294 -32.24 4.97 0.15
N GLY A 295 -31.64 5.60 1.18
CA GLY A 295 -30.61 6.62 1.02
C GLY A 295 -29.23 6.08 0.70
N ILE A 296 -28.89 4.86 1.13
CA ILE A 296 -27.54 4.29 0.95
C ILE A 296 -27.21 4.13 -0.54
N ALA A 297 -28.14 3.63 -1.35
CA ALA A 297 -27.90 3.45 -2.78
C ALA A 297 -27.65 4.79 -3.48
N GLU A 298 -28.46 5.82 -3.19
CA GLU A 298 -28.28 7.16 -3.74
C GLU A 298 -26.97 7.81 -3.28
N TYR A 299 -26.60 7.62 -2.01
CA TYR A 299 -25.34 8.09 -1.46
C TYR A 299 -24.13 7.44 -2.15
N MET A 300 -24.15 6.11 -2.31
CA MET A 300 -23.11 5.38 -3.02
C MET A 300 -23.02 5.79 -4.50
N GLU A 301 -24.15 6.00 -5.18
CA GLU A 301 -24.16 6.55 -6.55
C GLU A 301 -23.56 7.96 -6.61
N THR A 302 -23.79 8.78 -5.59
CA THR A 302 -23.24 10.14 -5.49
C THR A 302 -21.72 10.14 -5.29
N LEU A 303 -21.20 9.22 -4.46
CA LEU A 303 -19.77 9.11 -4.18
C LEU A 303 -18.98 8.51 -5.35
N ALA A 304 -19.46 7.39 -5.89
CA ALA A 304 -18.70 6.56 -6.83
C ALA A 304 -19.15 6.68 -8.28
N GLY A 305 -20.32 7.26 -8.52
CA GLY A 305 -21.01 7.23 -9.80
C GLY A 305 -21.82 5.94 -9.98
N ARG A 306 -23.01 6.10 -10.58
CA ARG A 306 -23.96 5.02 -10.88
C ARG A 306 -23.36 3.83 -11.61
N ASP A 307 -22.50 4.07 -12.60
CA ASP A 307 -21.92 2.99 -13.41
C ASP A 307 -20.99 2.09 -12.59
N LEU A 308 -20.27 2.66 -11.62
CA LEU A 308 -19.38 1.91 -10.75
C LEU A 308 -20.18 1.06 -9.75
N VAL A 309 -21.19 1.65 -9.10
CA VAL A 309 -22.08 0.92 -8.17
C VAL A 309 -22.71 -0.28 -8.87
N LYS A 310 -23.30 -0.10 -10.05
CA LYS A 310 -23.88 -1.20 -10.84
C LYS A 310 -22.86 -2.26 -11.25
N ALA A 311 -21.62 -1.86 -11.56
CA ALA A 311 -20.57 -2.80 -11.91
C ALA A 311 -20.14 -3.65 -10.70
N LEU A 312 -20.10 -3.07 -9.50
CA LEU A 312 -19.77 -3.75 -8.25
C LEU A 312 -20.91 -4.68 -7.81
N GLU A 313 -22.17 -4.22 -7.85
CA GLU A 313 -23.36 -5.03 -7.58
C GLU A 313 -23.42 -6.26 -8.51
N LYS A 314 -23.16 -6.06 -9.80
CA LYS A 314 -23.17 -7.16 -10.78
C LYS A 314 -22.11 -8.22 -10.49
N LYS A 315 -20.99 -7.84 -9.89
CA LYS A 315 -19.95 -8.80 -9.48
C LYS A 315 -20.38 -9.62 -8.25
N ASN A 316 -21.39 -9.17 -7.50
CA ASN A 316 -21.96 -9.80 -6.31
C ASN A 316 -20.88 -10.36 -5.37
N THR A 317 -19.86 -9.55 -5.09
CA THR A 317 -18.81 -9.94 -4.15
C THR A 317 -19.31 -9.70 -2.73
N GLU A 318 -19.17 -10.70 -1.87
CA GLU A 318 -19.45 -10.58 -0.42
C GLU A 318 -18.72 -9.36 0.16
N SER A 319 -17.49 -9.10 -0.29
CA SER A 319 -16.69 -7.91 0.06
C SER A 319 -17.39 -6.58 -0.27
N PHE A 320 -18.10 -6.47 -1.40
CA PHE A 320 -18.82 -5.24 -1.73
C PHE A 320 -20.02 -5.03 -0.80
N ALA A 321 -20.80 -6.08 -0.52
CA ALA A 321 -21.94 -6.00 0.39
C ALA A 321 -21.50 -5.55 1.78
N LEU A 322 -20.47 -6.19 2.36
CA LEU A 322 -19.93 -5.83 3.68
C LEU A 322 -19.51 -4.36 3.77
N ARG A 323 -18.80 -3.87 2.76
CA ARG A 323 -18.30 -2.50 2.74
C ARG A 323 -19.43 -1.49 2.48
N SER A 324 -20.41 -1.84 1.65
CA SER A 324 -21.61 -1.01 1.44
C SER A 324 -22.40 -0.85 2.74
N THR A 325 -22.55 -1.92 3.52
CA THR A 325 -23.17 -1.88 4.86
C THR A 325 -22.39 -0.96 5.78
N ALA A 326 -21.05 -1.09 5.86
CA ALA A 326 -20.22 -0.24 6.71
C ALA A 326 -20.26 1.25 6.31
N VAL A 327 -20.14 1.56 5.02
CA VAL A 327 -20.20 2.95 4.53
C VAL A 327 -21.59 3.55 4.75
N GLY A 328 -22.64 2.77 4.48
CA GLY A 328 -24.02 3.17 4.74
C GLY A 328 -24.25 3.45 6.22
N TRP A 329 -23.76 2.59 7.10
CA TRP A 329 -23.83 2.79 8.54
C TRP A 329 -23.10 4.06 8.97
N LEU A 330 -21.85 4.24 8.53
CA LEU A 330 -21.03 5.43 8.86
C LEU A 330 -21.64 6.73 8.35
N HIS A 331 -22.39 6.70 7.24
CA HIS A 331 -23.08 7.88 6.73
C HIS A 331 -24.25 8.31 7.62
N ASN A 332 -24.99 7.36 8.18
CA ASN A 332 -26.25 7.61 8.88
C ASN A 332 -26.09 7.69 10.40
N PHE A 333 -25.19 6.89 10.96
CA PHE A 333 -25.00 6.76 12.41
C PHE A 333 -23.62 7.20 12.89
N GLY A 334 -22.66 7.37 11.97
CA GLY A 334 -21.37 7.92 12.31
C GLY A 334 -21.54 9.39 12.70
N ASP A 335 -21.42 9.69 13.99
CA ASP A 335 -21.25 11.06 14.46
C ASP A 335 -19.75 11.37 14.48
N TRP A 336 -19.21 11.58 13.28
CA TRP A 336 -17.79 11.74 13.01
C TRP A 336 -17.53 12.90 12.07
#